data_AF-A0A7W7PJ48-F1
#
_entry.id   AF-A0A7W7PJ48-F1
#
_cell.length_a   1.000
_cell.length_b   1.000
_cell.length_c   1.000
_cell.angle_alpha   90.00
_cell.angle_beta   90.00
_cell.angle_gamma   90.00
#
_symmetry.space_group_name_H-M   'P 1'
#
loop_
_entity.id
_entity.type
_entity.pdbx_description
1 polymer ?
#
loop_
_entity_poly.entity_id
_entity_poly.type
_entity_poly.pdbx_seq_one_letter_code
_entity_poly.pdbx_strand_id
1 'polypeptide(L)'
;MLEQVNEQTEQGYVLLQAAAAEGALGDIEAAYRRAETLAGLDDAAAAVLVRVASDFVCRLSLAQGPDWTTSKDDDGNQVNIEERSPEERVFTRRMMAAWSAGDTGTFQALLGSVCADPRRRRTHLQDLFRLAVDEAELHGSRAMRPFTVVRQMTNSILKEGLQRKDWNR
;
A
#
# COMPACT_ATOMS: atom_id res chain seq x y z
N MET A 1 -10.68 -3.24 -28.15
CA MET A 1 -11.58 -3.55 -27.02
C MET A 1 -11.13 -2.63 -25.89
N LEU A 2 -11.91 -1.59 -25.60
CA LEU A 2 -11.55 -0.58 -24.59
C LEU A 2 -11.84 -1.22 -23.23
N GLU A 3 -10.81 -1.57 -22.47
CA GLU A 3 -10.99 -1.85 -21.04
C GLU A 3 -11.48 -0.53 -20.41
N GLN A 4 -12.79 -0.45 -20.13
CA GLN A 4 -13.31 0.54 -19.22
C GLN A 4 -12.57 0.33 -17.90
N VAL A 5 -11.97 1.39 -17.37
CA VAL A 5 -11.50 1.37 -15.98
C VAL A 5 -12.71 1.00 -15.13
N ASN A 6 -12.58 -0.06 -14.34
CA ASN A 6 -13.64 -0.50 -13.43
C ASN A 6 -14.01 0.67 -12.52
N GLU A 7 -15.30 0.98 -12.40
CA GLU A 7 -15.84 2.04 -11.54
C GLU A 7 -15.33 1.91 -10.08
N GLN A 8 -15.15 0.67 -9.60
CA GLN A 8 -14.57 0.41 -8.28
C GLN A 8 -13.09 0.80 -8.18
N THR A 9 -12.34 0.72 -9.27
CA THR A 9 -10.94 1.17 -9.31
C THR A 9 -10.86 2.68 -9.22
N GLU A 10 -11.73 3.41 -9.94
CA GLU A 10 -11.80 4.87 -9.88
C GLU A 10 -12.19 5.35 -8.48
N GLN A 11 -13.24 4.75 -7.91
CA GLN A 11 -13.62 4.99 -6.52
C GLN A 11 -12.47 4.68 -5.56
N GLY A 12 -11.74 3.60 -5.81
CA GLY A 12 -10.57 3.20 -5.05
C GLY A 12 -9.45 4.22 -5.06
N TYR A 13 -9.15 4.84 -6.21
CA TYR A 13 -8.14 5.91 -6.27
C TYR A 13 -8.52 7.11 -5.40
N VAL A 14 -9.78 7.53 -5.46
CA VAL A 14 -10.29 8.65 -4.64
C VAL A 14 -10.19 8.30 -3.15
N LEU A 15 -10.61 7.08 -2.78
CA LEU A 15 -10.53 6.60 -1.40
C LEU A 15 -9.09 6.54 -0.88
N LEU A 16 -8.15 6.05 -1.70
CA LEU A 16 -6.75 5.92 -1.33
C LEU A 16 -6.05 7.29 -1.22
N GLN A 17 -6.37 8.25 -2.10
CA GLN A 17 -5.91 9.63 -1.96
C GLN A 17 -6.46 10.30 -0.70
N ALA A 18 -7.75 10.11 -0.41
CA ALA A 18 -8.38 10.65 0.78
C ALA A 18 -7.77 10.05 2.05
N ALA A 19 -7.52 8.74 2.08
CA ALA A 19 -6.88 8.06 3.21
C ALA A 19 -5.47 8.61 3.47
N ALA A 20 -4.67 8.80 2.41
CA ALA A 20 -3.33 9.39 2.54
C ALA A 20 -3.38 10.86 2.99
N ALA A 21 -4.36 11.63 2.53
CA ALA A 21 -4.52 13.03 2.93
C ALA A 21 -4.94 13.16 4.41
N GLU A 22 -5.94 12.38 4.83
CA GLU A 22 -6.40 12.31 6.22
C GLU A 22 -5.28 11.82 7.15
N GLY A 23 -4.56 10.76 6.75
CA GLY A 23 -3.38 10.27 7.46
C GLY A 23 -2.30 11.34 7.62
N ALA A 24 -1.94 12.03 6.54
CA ALA A 24 -0.95 13.10 6.57
C ALA A 24 -1.36 14.32 7.43
N LEU A 25 -2.67 14.51 7.65
CA LEU A 25 -3.22 15.55 8.52
C LEU A 25 -3.39 15.08 9.98
N GLY A 26 -3.15 13.80 10.27
CA GLY A 26 -3.31 13.20 11.59
C GLY A 26 -4.74 12.75 11.92
N ASP A 27 -5.67 12.76 10.96
CA ASP A 27 -7.01 12.16 11.14
C ASP A 27 -6.97 10.66 10.85
N ILE A 28 -6.29 9.93 11.75
CA ILE A 28 -5.99 8.50 11.57
C ILE A 28 -7.26 7.64 11.61
N GLU A 29 -8.25 8.04 12.41
CA GLU A 29 -9.51 7.31 12.50
C GLU A 29 -10.28 7.34 11.18
N ALA A 30 -10.39 8.51 10.53
CA ALA A 30 -11.01 8.61 9.21
C ALA A 30 -10.20 7.83 8.16
N ALA A 31 -8.88 7.99 8.15
CA ALA A 31 -8.01 7.32 7.20
C ALA A 31 -8.11 5.78 7.31
N TYR A 32 -8.16 5.23 8.53
CA TYR A 32 -8.31 3.79 8.75
C TYR A 32 -9.67 3.24 8.33
N ARG A 33 -10.75 4.01 8.47
CA ARG A 33 -12.06 3.61 7.90
C ARG A 33 -12.02 3.51 6.38
N ARG A 34 -11.25 4.38 5.73
CA ARG A 34 -11.05 4.30 4.27
C ARG A 34 -10.21 3.10 3.87
N ALA A 35 -9.14 2.80 4.62
CA ALA A 35 -8.34 1.59 4.42
C ALA A 35 -9.20 0.31 4.52
N GLU A 36 -10.14 0.28 5.47
CA GLU A 36 -11.11 -0.81 5.59
C GLU A 36 -12.04 -0.90 4.37
N THR A 37 -12.53 0.24 3.88
CA THR A 37 -13.39 0.29 2.69
C THR A 37 -12.65 -0.22 1.44
N LEU A 38 -11.39 0.17 1.28
CA LEU A 38 -10.52 -0.27 0.17
C LEU A 38 -10.31 -1.79 0.15
N ALA A 39 -10.14 -2.41 1.32
CA ALA A 39 -10.01 -3.87 1.44
C ALA A 39 -11.30 -4.64 1.08
N GLY A 40 -12.43 -3.94 0.98
CA GLY A 40 -13.74 -4.49 0.61
C GLY A 40 -14.09 -4.41 -0.87
N LEU A 41 -13.28 -3.74 -1.70
CA LEU A 41 -13.49 -3.65 -3.16
C LEU A 41 -13.32 -5.01 -3.84
N ASP A 42 -13.68 -5.16 -5.11
CA ASP A 42 -13.49 -6.39 -5.88
C ASP A 42 -12.00 -6.71 -6.17
N ASP A 43 -11.71 -7.92 -6.65
CA ASP A 43 -10.32 -8.38 -6.84
C ASP A 43 -9.55 -7.61 -7.91
N ALA A 44 -10.23 -7.17 -8.96
CA ALA A 44 -9.60 -6.41 -10.03
C ALA A 44 -9.18 -5.03 -9.52
N ALA A 45 -10.06 -4.34 -8.81
CA ALA A 45 -9.79 -3.06 -8.17
C ALA A 45 -8.73 -3.19 -7.08
N ALA A 46 -8.88 -4.17 -6.18
CA ALA A 46 -7.92 -4.43 -5.11
C ALA A 46 -6.51 -4.67 -5.64
N ALA A 47 -6.36 -5.49 -6.70
CA ALA A 47 -5.04 -5.78 -7.26
C ALA A 47 -4.33 -4.54 -7.79
N VAL A 48 -5.06 -3.60 -8.40
CA VAL A 48 -4.51 -2.32 -8.87
C VAL A 48 -4.13 -1.44 -7.69
N LEU A 49 -5.03 -1.27 -6.73
CA LEU A 49 -4.85 -0.37 -5.59
C LEU A 49 -3.74 -0.83 -4.64
N VAL A 50 -3.53 -2.15 -4.52
CA VAL A 50 -2.43 -2.74 -3.78
C VAL A 50 -1.07 -2.36 -4.38
N ARG A 51 -0.94 -2.40 -5.72
CA ARG A 51 0.29 -1.93 -6.38
C ARG A 51 0.52 -0.43 -6.14
N VAL A 52 -0.52 0.38 -6.25
CA VAL A 52 -0.46 1.83 -5.98
C VAL A 52 -0.01 2.08 -4.54
N ALA A 53 -0.62 1.41 -3.56
CA ALA A 53 -0.27 1.56 -2.15
C ALA A 53 1.17 1.12 -1.88
N SER A 54 1.61 0.00 -2.43
CA SER A 54 3.00 -0.47 -2.30
C SER A 54 4.02 0.48 -2.94
N ASP A 55 3.74 1.02 -4.13
CA ASP A 55 4.60 2.04 -4.75
C ASP A 55 4.66 3.31 -3.91
N PHE A 56 3.52 3.75 -3.39
CA PHE A 56 3.44 4.91 -2.51
C PHE A 56 4.26 4.74 -1.23
N VAL A 57 4.09 3.60 -0.54
CA VAL A 57 4.85 3.26 0.67
C VAL A 57 6.36 3.21 0.38
N CYS A 58 6.79 2.63 -0.74
CA CYS A 58 8.21 2.59 -1.10
C CYS A 58 8.78 3.99 -1.39
N ARG A 59 8.00 4.88 -2.01
CA ARG A 59 8.43 6.27 -2.26
C ARG A 59 8.66 7.06 -0.98
N LEU A 60 7.94 6.74 0.09
CA LEU A 60 8.02 7.43 1.38
C LEU A 60 9.11 6.83 2.28
N SER A 61 9.03 5.52 2.53
CA SER A 61 9.88 4.83 3.51
C SER A 61 11.36 4.71 3.12
N LEU A 62 11.67 4.71 1.81
CA LEU A 62 13.00 4.40 1.25
C LEU A 62 13.55 2.99 1.58
N ALA A 63 12.79 2.15 2.29
CA ALA A 63 13.18 0.80 2.65
C ALA A 63 13.20 -0.13 1.42
N GLN A 64 14.24 -0.97 1.30
CA GLN A 64 14.44 -1.85 0.17
C GLN A 64 14.60 -3.31 0.58
N GLY A 65 13.85 -4.19 -0.08
CA GLY A 65 13.98 -5.65 0.05
C GLY A 65 14.01 -6.12 1.50
N PRO A 66 15.15 -6.66 2.00
CA PRO A 66 15.27 -7.17 3.37
C PRO A 66 15.02 -6.15 4.49
N ASP A 67 15.10 -4.84 4.22
CA ASP A 67 14.80 -3.81 5.22
C ASP A 67 13.37 -3.95 5.80
N TRP A 68 12.47 -4.55 5.03
CA TRP A 68 11.09 -4.78 5.43
C TRP A 68 10.91 -5.93 6.42
N THR A 69 11.80 -6.92 6.38
CA THR A 69 11.68 -8.19 7.12
C THR A 69 12.78 -8.38 8.17
N THR A 70 13.72 -7.44 8.27
CA THR A 70 14.83 -7.51 9.21
C THR A 70 15.04 -6.21 9.98
N SER A 71 15.63 -6.29 11.17
CA SER A 71 16.14 -5.14 11.93
C SER A 71 17.50 -5.46 12.52
N LYS A 72 18.20 -4.45 13.06
CA LYS A 72 19.38 -4.66 13.88
C LYS A 72 18.98 -4.85 15.35
N ASP A 73 19.58 -5.80 16.04
CA ASP A 73 19.50 -5.91 17.51
C ASP A 73 20.49 -4.96 18.19
N ASP A 74 20.51 -4.97 19.53
CA ASP A 74 21.39 -4.10 20.34
C ASP A 74 22.89 -4.38 20.10
N ASP A 75 23.21 -5.59 19.63
CA ASP A 75 24.56 -6.02 19.27
C ASP A 75 24.90 -5.73 17.79
N GLY A 76 23.96 -5.15 17.04
CA GLY A 76 24.10 -4.80 15.63
C GLY A 76 23.90 -5.95 14.65
N ASN A 77 23.50 -7.14 15.11
CA ASN A 77 23.20 -8.29 14.25
C ASN A 77 21.85 -8.12 13.55
N GLN A 78 21.76 -8.62 12.31
CA GLN A 78 20.53 -8.60 11.56
C GLN A 78 19.62 -9.73 12.02
N VAL A 79 18.45 -9.39 12.56
CA VAL A 79 17.45 -10.33 13.07
C VAL A 79 16.19 -10.28 12.21
N ASN A 80 15.58 -11.44 11.98
CA ASN A 80 14.27 -11.51 11.34
C ASN A 80 13.19 -10.99 12.31
N ILE A 81 12.43 -9.99 11.89
CA ILE A 81 11.35 -9.39 12.71
C ILE A 81 9.99 -10.04 12.45
N GLU A 82 9.90 -10.94 11.47
CA GLU A 82 8.67 -11.68 11.17
C GLU A 82 8.26 -12.60 12.32
N GLU A 83 9.23 -13.23 13.01
CA GLU A 83 8.98 -14.19 14.09
C GLU A 83 8.24 -13.58 15.30
N ARG A 84 8.28 -12.25 15.42
CA ARG A 84 7.65 -11.48 16.50
C ARG A 84 6.47 -10.64 16.03
N SER A 85 6.12 -10.72 14.75
CA SER A 85 5.04 -9.93 14.14
C SER A 85 3.75 -10.76 14.02
N PRO A 86 2.56 -10.12 14.13
CA PRO A 86 1.31 -10.75 13.72
C PRO A 86 1.36 -11.23 12.27
N GLU A 87 0.62 -12.30 11.93
CA GLU A 87 0.65 -12.95 10.61
C GLU A 87 0.36 -11.96 9.47
N GLU A 88 -0.61 -11.08 9.67
CA GLU A 88 -0.99 -10.07 8.69
C GLU A 88 0.15 -9.10 8.39
N ARG A 89 0.90 -8.71 9.41
CA ARG A 89 2.04 -7.81 9.28
C ARG A 89 3.23 -8.51 8.63
N VAL A 90 3.44 -9.80 8.90
CA VAL A 90 4.44 -10.61 8.18
C VAL A 90 4.13 -10.63 6.69
N PHE A 91 2.89 -10.89 6.32
CA PHE A 91 2.47 -10.91 4.93
C PHE A 91 2.71 -9.55 4.24
N THR A 92 2.27 -8.45 4.86
CA THR A 92 2.48 -7.10 4.33
C THR A 92 3.97 -6.80 4.15
N ARG A 93 4.82 -7.13 5.14
CA ARG A 93 6.28 -6.94 5.05
C ARG A 93 6.88 -7.74 3.89
N ARG A 94 6.47 -8.99 3.68
CA ARG A 94 6.94 -9.80 2.55
C ARG A 94 6.50 -9.24 1.20
N MET A 95 5.25 -8.77 1.11
CA MET A 95 4.78 -8.06 -0.08
C MET A 95 5.63 -6.81 -0.37
N MET A 96 5.89 -6.01 0.65
CA MET A 96 6.70 -4.79 0.51
C MET A 96 8.17 -5.09 0.19
N ALA A 97 8.74 -6.15 0.76
CA ALA A 97 10.07 -6.64 0.42
C ALA A 97 10.16 -7.05 -1.06
N ALA A 98 9.20 -7.84 -1.54
CA ALA A 98 9.13 -8.26 -2.94
C ALA A 98 8.96 -7.07 -3.89
N TRP A 99 8.03 -6.16 -3.58
CA TRP A 99 7.76 -4.98 -4.40
C TRP A 99 8.97 -4.05 -4.50
N SER A 100 9.57 -3.70 -3.36
CA SER A 100 10.72 -2.78 -3.30
C SER A 100 12.00 -3.38 -3.93
N ALA A 101 12.15 -4.71 -3.94
CA ALA A 101 13.23 -5.40 -4.64
C ALA A 101 12.99 -5.57 -6.16
N GLY A 102 11.81 -5.21 -6.67
CA GLY A 102 11.42 -5.45 -8.06
C GLY A 102 11.04 -6.90 -8.38
N ASP A 103 10.85 -7.75 -7.36
CA ASP A 103 10.37 -9.13 -7.53
C ASP A 103 8.85 -9.16 -7.70
N THR A 104 8.43 -8.79 -8.91
CA THR A 104 7.02 -8.76 -9.31
C THR A 104 6.37 -10.14 -9.30
N GLY A 105 7.13 -11.21 -9.52
CA GLY A 105 6.62 -12.59 -9.52
C GLY A 105 6.17 -13.02 -8.12
N THR A 106 7.03 -12.84 -7.12
CA THR A 106 6.69 -13.13 -5.73
C THR A 106 5.56 -12.23 -5.23
N PHE A 107 5.59 -10.94 -5.59
CA PHE A 107 4.52 -10.01 -5.24
C PHE A 107 3.16 -10.47 -5.78
N GLN A 108 3.09 -10.83 -7.07
CA GLN A 108 1.85 -11.31 -7.70
C GLN A 108 1.38 -12.64 -7.12
N ALA A 109 2.29 -13.56 -6.79
CA ALA A 109 1.94 -14.82 -6.15
C ALA A 109 1.33 -14.60 -4.75
N LEU A 110 1.93 -13.73 -3.93
CA LEU A 110 1.39 -13.36 -2.62
C LEU A 110 0.01 -12.70 -2.74
N LEU A 111 -0.14 -11.71 -3.62
CA LEU A 111 -1.42 -11.06 -3.87
C LEU A 111 -2.49 -12.06 -4.37
N GLY A 112 -2.15 -12.92 -5.32
CA GLY A 112 -3.06 -13.94 -5.83
C GLY A 112 -3.51 -14.91 -4.74
N SER A 113 -2.58 -15.35 -3.88
CA SER A 113 -2.89 -16.23 -2.75
C SER A 113 -3.87 -15.61 -1.75
N VAL A 114 -3.77 -14.30 -1.52
CA VAL A 114 -4.63 -13.60 -0.55
C VAL A 114 -6.01 -13.33 -1.13
N CYS A 115 -6.09 -13.00 -2.43
CA CYS A 115 -7.37 -12.80 -3.11
C CYS A 115 -8.16 -14.12 -3.22
N ALA A 116 -7.47 -15.26 -3.32
CA ALA A 116 -8.12 -16.58 -3.38
C ALA A 116 -8.81 -17.00 -2.06
N ASP A 117 -8.51 -16.35 -0.93
CA ASP A 117 -9.13 -16.62 0.37
C ASP A 117 -9.87 -15.38 0.89
N PRO A 118 -11.21 -15.33 0.78
CA PRO A 118 -11.99 -14.16 1.18
C PRO A 118 -11.84 -13.75 2.65
N ARG A 119 -11.55 -14.68 3.56
CA ARG A 119 -11.37 -14.38 4.99
C ARG A 119 -10.05 -13.69 5.23
N ARG A 120 -8.99 -14.20 4.60
CA ARG A 120 -7.63 -13.65 4.69
C ARG A 120 -7.50 -12.34 3.94
N ARG A 121 -8.12 -12.24 2.77
CA ARG A 121 -8.15 -11.07 1.89
C ARG A 121 -8.39 -9.78 2.66
N ARG A 122 -9.51 -9.69 3.38
CA ARG A 122 -9.88 -8.46 4.09
C ARG A 122 -8.79 -8.06 5.09
N THR A 123 -8.35 -8.99 5.94
CA THR A 123 -7.36 -8.73 6.98
C THR A 123 -6.02 -8.26 6.41
N HIS A 124 -5.48 -8.99 5.44
CA HIS A 124 -4.16 -8.69 4.87
C HIS A 124 -4.15 -7.44 3.98
N LEU A 125 -5.19 -7.25 3.15
CA LEU A 125 -5.28 -6.04 2.33
C LEU A 125 -5.51 -4.80 3.19
N GLN A 126 -6.31 -4.92 4.25
CA GLN A 126 -6.50 -3.84 5.21
C GLN A 126 -5.19 -3.47 5.91
N ASP A 127 -4.36 -4.44 6.30
CA ASP A 127 -3.05 -4.15 6.91
C ASP A 127 -2.12 -3.39 5.95
N LEU A 128 -2.09 -3.77 4.67
CA LEU A 128 -1.32 -3.03 3.66
C LEU A 128 -1.83 -1.59 3.46
N PHE A 129 -3.15 -1.39 3.35
CA PHE A 129 -3.70 -0.03 3.21
C PHE A 129 -3.50 0.81 4.48
N ARG A 130 -3.54 0.19 5.66
CA ARG A 130 -3.17 0.85 6.92
C ARG A 130 -1.70 1.24 6.94
N LEU A 131 -0.79 0.38 6.47
CA LEU A 131 0.62 0.73 6.33
C LEU A 131 0.81 1.99 5.46
N ALA A 132 0.05 2.14 4.37
CA ALA A 132 0.08 3.35 3.57
C ALA A 132 -0.39 4.59 4.37
N VAL A 133 -1.41 4.46 5.21
CA VAL A 133 -1.83 5.53 6.13
C VAL A 133 -0.76 5.85 7.15
N ASP A 134 -0.13 4.83 7.75
CA ASP A 134 0.93 4.99 8.76
C ASP A 134 2.12 5.78 8.17
N GLU A 135 2.55 5.44 6.95
CA GLU A 135 3.59 6.18 6.23
C GLU A 135 3.15 7.62 5.91
N ALA A 136 1.88 7.82 5.54
CA ALA A 136 1.35 9.15 5.29
C ALA A 136 1.38 10.02 6.56
N GLU A 137 0.97 9.50 7.71
CA GLU A 137 1.05 10.17 9.02
C GLU A 137 2.49 10.49 9.40
N LEU A 138 3.37 9.49 9.30
CA LEU A 138 4.78 9.62 9.65
C LEU A 138 5.44 10.75 8.87
N HIS A 139 5.17 10.82 7.56
CA HIS A 139 5.77 11.81 6.69
C HIS A 139 5.06 13.18 6.75
N GLY A 140 3.74 13.18 6.96
CA GLY A 140 2.95 14.40 7.19
C GLY A 140 3.39 15.15 8.45
N SER A 141 3.70 14.40 9.52
CA SER A 141 4.15 14.97 10.81
C SER A 141 5.62 15.40 10.80
N ARG A 142 6.52 14.70 10.09
CA ARG A 142 7.98 14.88 10.25
C ARG A 142 8.64 15.97 9.43
N ALA A 143 8.17 16.28 8.21
CA ALA A 143 8.82 17.32 7.37
C ALA A 143 8.09 17.60 6.05
N MET A 144 7.23 16.69 5.57
CA MET A 144 6.53 16.87 4.31
C MET A 144 5.16 17.46 4.59
N ARG A 145 4.96 18.71 4.16
CA ARG A 145 3.63 19.33 4.15
C ARG A 145 2.63 18.32 3.56
N PRO A 146 1.42 18.15 4.11
CA PRO A 146 0.45 17.14 3.67
C PRO A 146 0.26 17.07 2.14
N PHE A 147 0.37 18.22 1.46
CA PHE A 147 0.40 18.33 0.01
C PHE A 147 1.44 17.42 -0.68
N THR A 148 2.66 17.31 -0.17
CA THR A 148 3.71 16.49 -0.76
C THR A 148 3.37 15.00 -0.64
N VAL A 149 2.78 14.57 0.47
CA VAL A 149 2.31 13.18 0.66
C VAL A 149 1.24 12.86 -0.38
N VAL A 150 0.23 13.71 -0.51
CA VAL A 150 -0.83 13.56 -1.54
C VAL A 150 -0.23 13.55 -2.95
N ARG A 151 0.76 14.40 -3.23
CA ARG A 151 1.46 14.39 -4.52
C ARG A 151 2.14 13.05 -4.81
N GLN A 152 2.78 12.43 -3.82
CA GLN A 152 3.38 11.11 -4.02
C GLN A 152 2.32 10.04 -4.27
N MET A 153 1.19 10.07 -3.57
CA MET A 153 0.08 9.16 -3.84
C MET A 153 -0.42 9.30 -5.29
N THR A 154 -0.64 10.54 -5.75
CA THR A 154 -1.04 10.81 -7.14
C THR A 154 0.00 10.28 -8.14
N ASN A 155 1.29 10.44 -7.86
CA ASN A 155 2.35 9.89 -8.72
C ASN A 155 2.31 8.36 -8.78
N SER A 156 2.01 7.70 -7.66
CA SER A 156 1.84 6.24 -7.61
C SER A 156 0.61 5.77 -8.40
N ILE A 157 -0.51 6.50 -8.30
CA ILE A 157 -1.70 6.24 -9.13
C ILE A 157 -1.37 6.36 -10.62
N LEU A 158 -0.64 7.41 -11.01
CA LEU A 158 -0.24 7.61 -12.42
C LEU A 158 0.78 6.59 -12.93
N LYS A 159 1.52 5.92 -12.04
CA LYS A 159 2.50 4.90 -12.41
C LYS A 159 1.85 3.53 -12.53
N GLU A 160 1.10 3.12 -11.50
CA GLU A 160 0.62 1.74 -11.33
C GLU A 160 -0.85 1.56 -11.71
N GLY A 161 -1.61 2.65 -11.76
CA GLY A 161 -3.07 2.64 -11.92
C GLY A 161 -3.55 3.20 -13.26
N LEU A 162 -3.39 4.50 -13.47
CA LEU A 162 -3.83 5.20 -14.69
C LEU A 162 -2.65 5.39 -15.64
N GLN A 163 -2.75 4.92 -16.88
CA GLN A 163 -1.80 5.30 -17.91
C GLN A 163 -2.18 6.69 -18.45
N ARG A 164 -1.19 7.47 -18.89
CA ARG A 164 -1.39 8.83 -19.44
C ARG A 164 -2.47 8.92 -20.53
N LYS A 165 -2.74 7.82 -21.23
CA LYS A 165 -3.77 7.70 -22.28
C LYS A 165 -5.21 7.70 -21.76
N ASP A 166 -5.42 7.43 -20.47
CA ASP A 166 -6.74 7.32 -19.85
C ASP A 166 -7.32 8.69 -19.46
N TRP A 167 -6.49 9.75 -19.50
CA TRP A 167 -6.86 11.12 -19.13
C TRP A 167 -7.46 11.95 -20.29
N ASN A 168 -7.26 11.51 -21.53
CA ASN A 168 -7.71 12.22 -22.73
C ASN A 168 -9.05 11.68 -23.27
N ARG A 169 -9.93 11.20 -22.38
CA ARG A 169 -11.29 10.76 -22.73
C ARG A 169 -12.32 11.66 -22.09
#